data_AF-A0A922S364-F1
#
_entry.id   AF-A0A922S364-F1
#
_cell.length_a   1.000
_cell.length_b   1.000
_cell.length_c   1.000
_cell.angle_alpha   90.00
_cell.angle_beta   90.00
_cell.angle_gamma   90.00
#
_symmetry.space_group_name_H-M   'P 1'
#
loop_
_entity.id
_entity.type
_entity.pdbx_description
1 polymer ?
#
loop_
_entity_poly.entity_id
_entity_poly.type
_entity_poly.pdbx_seq_one_letter_code
_entity_poly.pdbx_strand_id
1 'polypeptide(L)'
;METSENTTTTPSSIPVLSLVKSAQQQHGLRHGDYQRYHQYISRKLRRMRKSLHFQQGNRSKVVPKKLTPDIVTDPRFIILAIFEIERSWAYAMQLKAESSTEVRKRFQMCSRLRKAVARAELLCSMEDDLSLLDAQTKLELRAYKQWIRGILFFELQVVITQLYFCFIACLYFG
;
A
#
# COMPACT_ATOMS: atom_id res chain seq x y z
N MET A 1 -20.15 26.02 32.56
CA MET A 1 -21.10 26.38 31.51
C MET A 1 -20.35 26.27 30.20
N GLU A 2 -20.29 25.04 29.67
CA GLU A 2 -21.15 24.57 28.55
C GLU A 2 -20.69 25.25 27.26
N THR A 3 -20.17 24.51 26.27
CA THR A 3 -20.96 23.52 25.54
C THR A 3 -20.15 22.29 25.08
N SER A 4 -20.79 21.14 25.24
CA SER A 4 -20.52 19.88 24.56
C SER A 4 -20.78 20.00 23.06
N GLU A 5 -19.75 19.88 22.23
CA GLU A 5 -19.92 19.67 20.79
C GLU A 5 -20.18 18.18 20.51
N ASN A 6 -21.46 17.86 20.28
CA ASN A 6 -21.91 16.62 19.66
C ASN A 6 -21.21 16.46 18.29
N THR A 7 -20.28 15.50 18.16
CA THR A 7 -19.85 15.04 16.84
C THR A 7 -20.91 14.09 16.28
N THR A 8 -21.91 14.64 15.61
CA THR A 8 -22.68 13.89 14.62
C THR A 8 -21.70 13.42 13.55
N THR A 9 -21.28 12.15 13.63
CA THR A 9 -20.28 11.55 12.76
C THR A 9 -20.85 11.37 11.35
N THR A 10 -20.84 12.42 10.55
CA THR A 10 -21.10 12.31 9.12
C THR A 10 -20.04 11.39 8.51
N PRO A 11 -20.42 10.39 7.70
CA PRO A 11 -19.46 9.47 7.11
C PRO A 11 -18.42 10.25 6.31
N SER A 12 -17.15 10.03 6.63
CA SER A 12 -16.05 10.74 5.97
C SER A 12 -15.82 10.13 4.59
N SER A 13 -16.24 10.82 3.54
CA SER A 13 -15.96 10.40 2.16
C SER A 13 -14.48 10.61 1.86
N ILE A 14 -13.74 9.51 1.68
CA ILE A 14 -12.33 9.52 1.30
C ILE A 14 -12.23 9.03 -0.14
N PRO A 15 -11.97 9.89 -1.13
CA PRO A 15 -11.77 9.46 -2.50
C PRO A 15 -10.37 8.84 -2.64
N VAL A 16 -10.28 7.55 -2.37
CA VAL A 16 -9.03 6.74 -2.33
C VAL A 16 -8.31 6.82 -3.67
N LEU A 17 -9.04 6.64 -4.77
CA LEU A 17 -8.44 6.62 -6.11
C LEU A 17 -7.88 7.99 -6.50
N SER A 18 -8.66 9.06 -6.27
CA SER A 18 -8.22 10.42 -6.54
C SER A 18 -6.99 10.80 -5.70
N LEU A 19 -7.00 10.42 -4.41
CA LEU A 19 -5.89 10.65 -3.49
C LEU A 19 -4.59 9.96 -3.95
N VAL A 20 -4.67 8.70 -4.35
CA VAL A 20 -3.50 7.95 -4.83
C VAL A 20 -3.00 8.53 -6.15
N LYS A 21 -3.90 8.79 -7.11
CA LYS A 21 -3.52 9.29 -8.44
C LYS A 21 -2.92 10.69 -8.38
N SER A 22 -3.50 11.59 -7.59
CA SER A 22 -2.94 12.94 -7.38
C SER A 22 -1.54 12.87 -6.74
N ALA A 23 -1.35 12.03 -5.73
CA ALA A 23 -0.05 11.83 -5.10
C ALA A 23 1.00 11.26 -6.07
N GLN A 24 0.62 10.30 -6.91
CA GLN A 24 1.49 9.73 -7.93
C GLN A 24 1.94 10.79 -8.95
N GLN A 25 0.99 11.55 -9.50
CA GLN A 25 1.26 12.56 -10.53
C GLN A 25 2.16 13.70 -10.01
N GLN A 26 1.90 14.18 -8.79
CA GLN A 26 2.67 15.28 -8.18
C GLN A 26 4.11 14.89 -7.82
N HIS A 27 4.36 13.63 -7.48
CA HIS A 27 5.62 13.21 -6.84
C HIS A 27 6.51 12.31 -7.70
N GLY A 28 6.45 12.48 -9.03
CA GLY A 28 7.47 11.97 -9.95
C GLY A 28 6.96 10.93 -10.94
N LEU A 29 5.76 10.37 -10.76
CA LEU A 29 5.25 9.35 -11.68
C LEU A 29 4.92 9.91 -13.07
N ARG A 30 4.75 11.24 -13.20
CA ARG A 30 4.66 11.92 -14.50
C ARG A 30 5.90 11.69 -15.38
N HIS A 31 7.07 11.47 -14.78
CA HIS A 31 8.33 11.20 -15.47
C HIS A 31 8.80 9.75 -15.33
N GLY A 32 7.98 8.86 -14.77
CA GLY A 32 8.35 7.45 -14.55
C GLY A 32 9.33 7.20 -13.39
N ASP A 33 9.57 8.18 -12.52
CA ASP A 33 10.51 8.04 -11.39
C ASP A 33 9.81 7.45 -10.15
N TYR A 34 9.86 6.12 -10.05
CA TYR A 34 9.30 5.36 -8.92
C TYR A 34 10.11 5.50 -7.63
N GLN A 35 11.43 5.72 -7.72
CA GLN A 35 12.31 5.86 -6.56
C GLN A 35 11.95 7.13 -5.79
N ARG A 36 11.77 8.24 -6.50
CA ARG A 36 11.35 9.53 -5.90
C ARG A 36 9.99 9.42 -5.22
N TYR A 37 9.04 8.74 -5.86
CA TYR A 37 7.70 8.53 -5.30
C TYR A 37 7.75 7.67 -4.02
N HIS A 38 8.48 6.55 -4.03
CA HIS A 38 8.67 5.68 -2.88
C HIS A 38 9.27 6.43 -1.67
N GLN A 39 10.28 7.27 -1.90
CA GLN A 39 10.88 8.10 -0.86
C GLN A 39 9.91 9.15 -0.32
N TYR A 40 9.11 9.78 -1.19
CA TYR A 40 8.06 10.71 -0.77
C TYR A 40 7.06 10.04 0.18
N ILE A 41 6.52 8.87 -0.20
CA ILE A 41 5.53 8.17 0.65
C ILE A 41 6.15 7.80 1.99
N SER A 42 7.40 7.32 1.99
CA SER A 42 8.11 6.98 3.23
C SER A 42 8.23 8.18 4.17
N ARG A 43 8.55 9.38 3.63
CA ARG A 43 8.57 10.64 4.41
C ARG A 43 7.18 11.07 4.85
N LYS A 44 6.16 10.93 4.00
CA LYS A 44 4.75 11.26 4.32
C LYS A 44 4.23 10.41 5.46
N LEU A 45 4.39 9.09 5.38
CA LEU A 45 4.00 8.15 6.44
C LEU A 45 4.68 8.47 7.77
N ARG A 46 5.98 8.82 7.75
CA ARG A 46 6.69 9.24 8.97
C ARG A 46 6.05 10.49 9.60
N ARG A 47 5.70 11.50 8.80
CA ARG A 47 5.03 12.72 9.29
C ARG A 47 3.62 12.43 9.80
N MET A 48 2.84 11.63 9.07
CA MET A 48 1.49 11.25 9.48
C MET A 48 1.47 10.46 10.80
N ARG A 49 2.36 9.47 10.96
CA ARG A 49 2.48 8.71 12.22
C ARG A 49 2.86 9.58 13.41
N LYS A 50 3.64 10.65 13.20
CA LYS A 50 3.91 11.64 14.25
C LYS A 50 2.68 12.45 14.60
N SER A 51 1.95 12.94 13.59
CA SER A 51 0.72 13.73 13.79
C SER A 51 -0.41 12.94 14.44
N LEU A 52 -0.51 11.63 14.18
CA LEU A 52 -1.52 10.74 14.75
C LEU A 52 -1.07 10.10 16.07
N HIS A 53 0.09 10.49 16.60
CA HIS A 53 0.74 9.87 17.76
C HIS A 53 0.90 8.33 17.67
N PHE A 54 0.81 7.77 16.45
CA PHE A 54 0.92 6.34 16.15
C PHE A 54 2.38 5.94 15.86
N GLN A 55 3.26 6.21 16.83
CA GLN A 55 4.67 5.86 16.70
C GLN A 55 4.90 4.37 17.03
N GLN A 56 5.57 3.65 16.13
CA GLN A 56 5.91 2.21 16.26
C GLN A 56 7.16 1.98 17.13
N GLY A 57 7.40 2.84 18.12
CA GLY A 57 8.55 2.74 19.04
C GLY A 57 9.64 3.80 18.84
N ASN A 58 10.74 3.61 19.55
CA ASN A 58 11.89 4.53 19.64
C ASN A 58 13.10 3.99 18.86
N ARG A 59 14.17 4.78 18.73
CA ARG A 59 15.42 4.40 18.04
C ARG A 59 16.00 3.05 18.51
N SER A 60 15.77 2.66 19.76
CA SER A 60 16.30 1.43 20.38
C SER A 60 15.35 0.23 20.30
N LYS A 61 14.02 0.44 20.27
CA LYS A 61 13.03 -0.64 20.29
C LYS A 61 11.87 -0.34 19.35
N VAL A 62 11.63 -1.24 18.39
CA VAL A 62 10.49 -1.20 17.49
C VAL A 62 9.34 -1.99 18.10
N VAL A 63 8.22 -1.32 18.37
CA VAL A 63 6.97 -1.95 18.80
C VAL A 63 6.02 -1.97 17.61
N PRO A 64 5.75 -3.15 17.02
CA PRO A 64 4.87 -3.25 15.86
C PRO A 64 3.43 -2.95 16.28
N LYS A 65 2.99 -1.71 16.09
CA LYS A 65 1.58 -1.35 16.22
C LYS A 65 0.83 -1.77 14.97
N LYS A 66 -0.09 -2.72 15.12
CA LYS A 66 -1.05 -3.12 14.09
C LYS A 66 -2.25 -2.17 14.15
N LEU A 67 -2.87 -1.92 13.00
CA LEU A 67 -4.14 -1.21 12.95
C LEU A 67 -5.20 -2.16 13.50
N THR A 68 -5.89 -1.79 14.57
CA THR A 68 -7.08 -2.48 15.09
C THR A 68 -8.27 -1.51 14.97
N PRO A 69 -9.50 -2.01 14.80
CA PRO A 69 -10.69 -1.16 14.64
C PRO A 69 -10.84 -0.18 15.81
N ASP A 70 -10.50 -0.58 17.04
CA ASP A 70 -10.55 0.26 18.24
C ASP A 70 -9.66 1.52 18.18
N ILE A 71 -8.58 1.47 17.38
CA ILE A 71 -7.63 2.58 17.23
C ILE A 71 -8.11 3.54 16.12
N VAL A 72 -9.01 3.11 15.25
CA VAL A 72 -9.48 3.92 14.12
C VAL A 72 -10.55 4.90 14.59
N THR A 73 -10.13 5.92 15.32
CA THR A 73 -10.98 7.04 15.76
C THR A 73 -11.14 8.11 14.67
N ASP A 74 -10.16 8.23 13.77
CA ASP A 74 -10.06 9.28 12.74
C ASP A 74 -9.92 8.67 11.32
N PRO A 75 -10.65 9.18 10.29
CA PRO A 75 -10.45 8.77 8.89
C PRO A 75 -8.99 8.83 8.40
N ARG A 76 -8.13 9.65 9.02
CA ARG A 76 -6.70 9.73 8.71
C ARG A 76 -5.94 8.42 8.94
N PHE A 77 -6.42 7.53 9.81
CA PHE A 77 -5.84 6.19 10.00
C PHE A 77 -6.03 5.32 8.76
N ILE A 78 -7.15 5.47 8.06
CA ILE A 78 -7.42 4.76 6.80
C ILE A 78 -6.50 5.29 5.70
N ILE A 79 -6.33 6.61 5.63
CA ILE A 79 -5.37 7.23 4.71
C ILE A 79 -3.94 6.73 4.98
N LEU A 80 -3.55 6.58 6.26
CA LEU A 80 -2.27 6.02 6.64
C LEU A 80 -2.12 4.57 6.15
N ALA A 81 -3.14 3.73 6.35
CA ALA A 81 -3.14 2.34 5.88
C ALA A 81 -3.01 2.24 4.35
N ILE A 82 -3.74 3.08 3.61
CA ILE A 82 -3.65 3.18 2.15
C ILE A 82 -2.21 3.54 1.73
N PHE A 83 -1.60 4.56 2.35
CA PHE A 83 -0.22 4.93 2.02
C PHE A 83 0.80 3.84 2.43
N GLU A 84 0.52 2.99 3.42
CA GLU A 84 1.38 1.85 3.74
C GLU A 84 1.35 0.77 2.66
N ILE A 85 0.19 0.52 2.07
CA ILE A 85 0.03 -0.36 0.91
C ILE A 85 0.79 0.23 -0.28
N GLU A 86 0.53 1.50 -0.56
CA GLU A 86 1.14 2.26 -1.65
C GLU A 86 2.68 2.30 -1.56
N ARG A 87 3.25 2.40 -0.35
CA ARG A 87 4.71 2.34 -0.16
C ARG A 87 5.29 0.99 -0.61
N SER A 88 4.64 -0.11 -0.27
CA SER A 88 5.09 -1.45 -0.69
C SER A 88 4.99 -1.61 -2.20
N TRP A 89 3.91 -1.08 -2.81
CA TRP A 89 3.74 -1.05 -4.26
C TRP A 89 4.81 -0.20 -4.96
N ALA A 90 5.05 1.03 -4.49
CA ALA A 90 6.05 1.93 -5.06
C ALA A 90 7.46 1.32 -5.00
N TYR A 91 7.80 0.63 -3.90
CA TYR A 91 9.07 -0.07 -3.81
C TYR A 91 9.13 -1.27 -4.78
N ALA A 92 8.04 -2.01 -4.94
CA ALA A 92 7.99 -3.07 -5.94
C ALA A 92 8.19 -2.54 -7.36
N MET A 93 7.56 -1.43 -7.72
CA MET A 93 7.73 -0.81 -9.03
C MET A 93 9.14 -0.24 -9.25
N GLN A 94 9.77 0.31 -8.20
CA GLN A 94 11.18 0.68 -8.24
C GLN A 94 12.06 -0.54 -8.56
N LEU A 95 11.86 -1.66 -7.85
CA LEU A 95 12.60 -2.90 -8.09
C LEU A 95 12.32 -3.47 -9.50
N LYS A 96 11.11 -3.27 -10.03
CA LYS A 96 10.75 -3.66 -11.40
C LYS A 96 11.60 -2.90 -12.42
N ALA A 97 11.72 -1.58 -12.27
CA ALA A 97 12.54 -0.76 -13.15
C ALA A 97 14.04 -1.16 -13.10
N GLU A 98 14.52 -1.57 -11.93
CA GLU A 98 15.89 -2.06 -11.72
C GLU A 98 16.10 -3.55 -12.09
N SER A 99 15.03 -4.28 -12.42
CA SER A 99 15.09 -5.75 -12.60
C SER A 99 15.58 -6.19 -13.97
N SER A 100 15.77 -5.27 -14.92
CA SER A 100 16.25 -5.56 -16.28
C SER A 100 17.58 -6.32 -16.31
N THR A 101 18.37 -6.23 -15.24
CA THR A 101 19.69 -6.87 -15.14
C THR A 101 19.72 -8.10 -14.24
N GLU A 102 18.72 -8.31 -13.36
CA GLU A 102 18.83 -9.26 -12.23
C GLU A 102 17.50 -9.96 -11.91
N VAL A 103 17.40 -11.26 -12.21
CA VAL A 103 16.20 -12.08 -11.92
C VAL A 103 15.89 -12.11 -10.42
N ARG A 104 16.91 -12.05 -9.55
CA ARG A 104 16.73 -12.01 -8.09
C ARG A 104 15.89 -10.81 -7.63
N LYS A 105 16.03 -9.65 -8.29
CA LYS A 105 15.24 -8.45 -7.96
C LYS A 105 13.75 -8.65 -8.28
N ARG A 106 13.40 -9.50 -9.26
CA ARG A 106 12.01 -9.85 -9.57
C ARG A 106 11.34 -10.62 -8.42
N PHE A 107 12.04 -11.57 -7.79
CA PHE A 107 11.52 -12.26 -6.60
C PHE A 107 11.29 -11.31 -5.43
N GLN A 108 12.21 -10.37 -5.22
CA GLN A 108 12.06 -9.36 -4.18
C GLN A 108 10.87 -8.43 -4.48
N MET A 109 10.69 -8.01 -5.72
CA MET A 109 9.51 -7.27 -6.18
C MET A 109 8.21 -8.02 -5.86
N CYS A 110 8.10 -9.29 -6.25
CA CYS A 110 6.91 -10.10 -5.97
C CYS A 110 6.64 -10.22 -4.45
N SER A 111 7.69 -10.39 -3.63
CA SER A 111 7.57 -10.39 -2.17
C SER A 111 7.00 -9.06 -1.62
N ARG A 112 7.42 -7.92 -2.19
CA ARG A 112 6.86 -6.60 -1.84
C ARG A 112 5.40 -6.46 -2.25
N LEU A 113 5.02 -6.94 -3.43
CA LEU A 113 3.62 -6.94 -3.89
C LEU A 113 2.72 -7.83 -3.02
N ARG A 114 3.17 -9.04 -2.66
CA ARG A 114 2.44 -9.91 -1.70
C ARG A 114 2.18 -9.19 -0.38
N LYS A 115 3.17 -8.45 0.13
CA LYS A 115 3.02 -7.64 1.34
C LYS A 115 2.02 -6.49 1.17
N ALA A 116 1.93 -5.89 -0.01
CA ALA A 116 0.92 -4.87 -0.31
C ALA A 116 -0.49 -5.49 -0.29
N VAL A 117 -0.68 -6.63 -0.95
CA VAL A 117 -1.97 -7.37 -0.98
C VAL A 117 -2.39 -7.78 0.42
N ALA A 118 -1.52 -8.38 1.22
CA ALA A 118 -1.85 -8.81 2.59
C ALA A 118 -2.31 -7.64 3.48
N ARG A 119 -1.77 -6.44 3.28
CA ARG A 119 -2.22 -5.23 3.98
C ARG A 119 -3.57 -4.73 3.49
N ALA A 120 -3.80 -4.79 2.17
CA ALA A 120 -5.09 -4.41 1.59
C ALA A 120 -6.21 -5.38 2.01
N GLU A 121 -5.91 -6.67 2.11
CA GLU A 121 -6.84 -7.69 2.62
C GLU A 121 -7.19 -7.44 4.09
N LEU A 122 -6.19 -7.16 4.93
CA LEU A 122 -6.40 -6.78 6.33
C LEU A 122 -7.27 -5.52 6.48
N LEU A 123 -7.06 -4.52 5.61
CA LEU A 123 -7.85 -3.29 5.64
C LEU A 123 -9.31 -3.55 5.25
N CYS A 124 -9.55 -4.35 4.20
CA CYS A 124 -10.90 -4.74 3.81
C CYS A 124 -11.59 -5.64 4.85
N SER A 125 -10.87 -6.52 5.56
CA SER A 125 -11.52 -7.34 6.60
C SER A 125 -12.03 -6.53 7.78
N MET A 126 -11.51 -5.31 7.99
CA MET A 126 -11.94 -4.40 9.05
C MET A 126 -13.05 -3.45 8.58
N GLU A 127 -13.33 -3.36 7.27
CA GLU A 127 -14.19 -2.29 6.72
C GLU A 127 -15.64 -2.34 7.21
N ASP A 128 -16.11 -3.50 7.63
CA ASP A 128 -17.46 -3.71 8.16
C ASP A 128 -17.60 -3.17 9.59
N ASP A 129 -16.55 -3.27 10.40
CA ASP A 129 -16.50 -2.75 11.78
C ASP A 129 -16.39 -1.22 11.83
N LEU A 130 -15.98 -0.60 10.72
CA LEU A 130 -15.83 0.85 10.61
C LEU A 130 -17.12 1.51 10.12
N SER A 131 -17.90 2.04 11.07
CA SER A 131 -19.08 2.88 10.82
C SER A 131 -18.74 4.29 10.30
N LEU A 132 -17.49 4.72 10.44
CA LEU A 132 -16.97 6.02 9.99
C LEU A 132 -16.86 6.15 8.45
N LEU A 133 -16.86 5.02 7.73
CA LEU A 133 -16.59 4.95 6.30
C LEU A 133 -17.87 4.95 5.47
N ASP A 134 -17.92 5.84 4.49
CA ASP A 134 -19.00 5.88 3.50
C ASP A 134 -18.99 4.64 2.58
N ALA A 135 -20.16 4.25 2.06
CA ALA A 135 -20.32 3.11 1.16
C ALA A 135 -19.47 3.26 -0.11
N GLN A 136 -19.34 4.48 -0.64
CA GLN A 136 -18.46 4.76 -1.78
C GLN A 136 -17.00 4.46 -1.44
N THR A 137 -16.55 4.89 -0.27
CA THR A 137 -15.16 4.68 0.16
C THR A 137 -14.86 3.18 0.33
N LYS A 138 -15.80 2.40 0.88
CA LYS A 138 -15.68 0.94 0.97
C LYS A 138 -15.56 0.29 -0.41
N LEU A 139 -16.37 0.72 -1.37
CA LEU A 139 -16.28 0.22 -2.75
C LEU A 139 -14.92 0.55 -3.40
N GLU A 140 -14.42 1.78 -3.22
CA GLU A 140 -13.12 2.19 -3.74
C GLU A 140 -11.96 1.39 -3.12
N LEU A 141 -12.02 1.11 -1.81
CA LEU A 141 -11.05 0.27 -1.12
C LEU A 141 -11.03 -1.16 -1.68
N ARG A 142 -12.20 -1.76 -1.90
CA ARG A 142 -12.34 -3.08 -2.53
C ARG A 142 -11.76 -3.07 -3.93
N ALA A 143 -12.09 -2.06 -4.74
CA ALA A 143 -11.54 -1.92 -6.09
C ALA A 143 -10.01 -1.80 -6.07
N TYR A 144 -9.46 -0.98 -5.17
CA TYR A 144 -8.02 -0.80 -5.01
C TYR A 144 -7.31 -2.11 -4.58
N LYS A 145 -7.90 -2.87 -3.65
CA LYS A 145 -7.42 -4.21 -3.27
C LYS A 145 -7.35 -5.13 -4.50
N GLN A 146 -8.44 -5.21 -5.26
CA GLN A 146 -8.50 -6.07 -6.45
C GLN A 146 -7.47 -5.64 -7.51
N TRP A 147 -7.27 -4.32 -7.69
CA TRP A 147 -6.26 -3.78 -8.60
C TRP A 147 -4.84 -4.22 -8.24
N ILE A 148 -4.42 -4.08 -6.98
CA ILE A 148 -3.09 -4.51 -6.53
C ILE A 148 -2.93 -6.03 -6.65
N ARG A 149 -3.98 -6.78 -6.31
CA ARG A 149 -4.00 -8.24 -6.44
C ARG A 149 -3.82 -8.67 -7.90
N GLY A 150 -4.48 -7.98 -8.84
CA GLY A 150 -4.30 -8.19 -10.28
C GLY A 150 -2.85 -7.94 -10.73
N ILE A 151 -2.22 -6.85 -10.27
CA ILE A 151 -0.81 -6.56 -10.57
C ILE A 151 0.09 -7.69 -10.07
N LEU A 152 -0.12 -8.18 -8.84
CA LEU A 152 0.66 -9.29 -8.31
C LEU A 152 0.53 -10.55 -9.18
N PHE A 153 -0.69 -10.94 -9.54
CA PHE A 153 -0.91 -12.14 -10.36
C PHE A 153 -0.27 -12.02 -11.74
N PHE A 154 -0.38 -10.86 -12.36
CA PHE A 154 0.28 -10.58 -13.64
C PHE A 154 1.80 -10.77 -13.53
N GLU A 155 2.44 -10.20 -12.51
CA GLU A 155 3.89 -10.35 -12.32
C GLU A 155 4.30 -11.79 -11.98
N LEU A 156 3.49 -12.52 -11.20
CA LEU A 156 3.78 -13.92 -10.86
C LEU A 156 3.76 -14.83 -12.08
N GLN A 157 2.77 -14.66 -12.97
CA GLN A 157 2.68 -15.41 -14.23
C GLN A 157 3.97 -15.24 -15.05
N VAL A 158 4.45 -14.01 -15.22
CA VAL A 158 5.68 -13.73 -15.98
C VAL A 158 6.92 -14.34 -15.31
N VAL A 159 7.00 -14.36 -13.98
CA VAL A 159 8.12 -14.99 -13.27
C VAL A 159 8.12 -16.50 -13.48
N ILE A 160 6.95 -17.13 -13.39
CA ILE A 160 6.80 -18.59 -13.57
C ILE A 160 7.20 -18.98 -15.00
N THR A 161 6.69 -18.30 -16.02
CA THR A 161 7.03 -18.58 -17.42
C THR A 161 8.52 -18.43 -17.71
N GLN A 162 9.20 -17.42 -17.15
CA GLN A 162 10.65 -17.27 -17.32
C GLN A 162 11.46 -18.41 -16.68
N LEU A 163 11.03 -18.91 -15.53
CA LEU A 163 11.70 -20.05 -14.88
C LEU A 163 11.54 -21.32 -15.71
N TYR A 164 10.35 -21.58 -16.24
CA TYR A 164 10.12 -22.71 -17.15
C TYR A 164 10.99 -22.59 -18.41
N PHE A 165 11.07 -21.40 -19.02
CA PHE A 165 11.92 -21.19 -20.20
C PHE A 165 13.41 -21.39 -19.88
N CYS A 166 13.88 -20.90 -18.74
CA CYS A 166 15.27 -21.09 -18.31
C CYS A 166 15.58 -22.57 -18.02
N PHE A 167 14.64 -23.29 -17.38
CA PHE A 167 14.79 -24.72 -17.09
C PHE A 167 14.81 -25.56 -18.38
N ILE A 168 13.92 -25.26 -19.33
CA ILE A 168 13.89 -25.91 -20.64
C ILE A 168 15.16 -25.57 -21.43
N ALA A 169 15.60 -24.31 -21.48
CA ALA A 169 16.84 -23.93 -22.15
C ALA A 169 18.05 -24.68 -21.57
N CYS A 170 18.15 -24.83 -20.25
CA CYS A 170 19.21 -25.63 -19.63
C CYS A 170 19.15 -27.14 -19.96
N LEU A 171 17.95 -27.70 -20.18
CA LEU A 171 17.79 -29.11 -20.53
C LEU A 171 18.00 -29.43 -22.01
N TYR A 172 17.79 -28.45 -22.90
CA TYR A 172 17.88 -28.65 -24.35
C TYR A 172 19.18 -28.10 -24.98
N PHE A 173 19.88 -27.18 -24.30
CA PHE A 173 21.14 -26.58 -24.78
C PHE A 173 22.36 -26.89 -23.87
N GLY A 174 22.21 -27.76 -22.87
CA GLY A 174 23.29 -28.29 -22.05
C GLY A 174 23.50 -29.77 -22.32
#